data_AF-A0AAV2R4K1-F1
#
_entry.id   AF-A0AAV2R4K1-F1
#
_cell.length_a   1.000
_cell.length_b   1.000
_cell.length_c   1.000
_cell.angle_alpha   90.00
_cell.angle_beta   90.00
_cell.angle_gamma   90.00
#
_symmetry.space_group_name_H-M   'P 1'
#
loop_
_entity.id
_entity.type
_entity.pdbx_description
1 polymer ?
#
loop_
_entity_poly.entity_id
_entity_poly.type
_entity_poly.pdbx_seq_one_letter_code
_entity_poly.pdbx_strand_id
1 'polypeptide(L)'
;KTDIPEPVLEKLSSSQIKHVTLVGRRGPQHVAFTIKELREMIKLPGCRPNLSPEDYQHLPELIPSLPRPRKRLLDLLAKTGLGFHSQAEKEWSLRYLLSPAQVITSPDGNSV
;
A
#
# COMPACT_ATOMS: atom_id res chain seq x y z
N LYS A 1 17.50 -11.65 -9.87
CA LYS A 1 18.72 -11.27 -9.10
C LYS A 1 18.82 -9.76 -9.16
N THR A 2 18.98 -9.11 -8.01
CA THR A 2 19.11 -7.65 -7.85
C THR A 2 20.46 -7.35 -7.19
N ASP A 3 20.81 -6.08 -7.02
CA ASP A 3 22.00 -5.57 -6.34
C ASP A 3 21.81 -5.41 -4.81
N ILE A 4 20.85 -6.13 -4.22
CA ILE A 4 20.62 -6.09 -2.77
C ILE A 4 21.80 -6.73 -2.02
N PRO A 5 22.30 -6.14 -0.91
CA PRO A 5 23.38 -6.74 -0.13
C PRO A 5 23.00 -8.10 0.45
N GLU A 6 23.95 -9.05 0.42
CA GLU A 6 23.72 -10.42 0.92
C GLU A 6 23.21 -10.46 2.38
N PRO A 7 23.77 -9.67 3.33
CA PRO A 7 23.27 -9.68 4.71
C PRO A 7 21.80 -9.23 4.83
N VAL A 8 21.33 -8.36 3.92
CA VAL A 8 19.93 -7.92 3.88
C VAL A 8 19.05 -9.03 3.30
N LEU A 9 19.51 -9.72 2.26
CA LEU A 9 18.79 -10.85 1.67
C LEU A 9 18.62 -11.99 2.69
N GLU A 10 19.66 -12.33 3.44
CA GLU A 10 19.61 -13.30 4.53
C GLU A 10 18.55 -12.90 5.58
N LYS A 11 18.53 -11.63 5.98
CA LYS A 11 17.53 -11.13 6.94
C LYS A 11 16.10 -11.18 6.39
N LEU A 12 15.92 -10.83 5.12
CA LEU A 12 14.61 -10.91 4.46
C LEU A 12 14.13 -12.35 4.29
N SER A 13 15.04 -13.29 4.06
CA SER A 13 14.72 -14.72 3.90
C SER A 13 14.11 -15.35 5.17
N SER A 14 14.53 -14.85 6.35
CA SER A 14 14.03 -15.27 7.66
C SER A 14 12.95 -14.35 8.24
N SER A 15 12.49 -13.34 7.48
CA SER A 15 11.50 -12.38 7.94
C SER A 15 10.12 -13.00 8.12
N GLN A 16 9.51 -12.74 9.28
CA GLN A 16 8.15 -13.15 9.60
C GLN A 16 7.10 -12.11 9.20
N ILE A 17 7.49 -11.00 8.57
CA ILE A 17 6.54 -9.96 8.15
C ILE A 17 5.59 -10.51 7.10
N LYS A 18 4.29 -10.52 7.42
CA LYS A 18 3.21 -10.92 6.51
C LYS A 18 2.31 -9.75 6.09
N HIS A 19 2.31 -8.65 6.82
CA HIS A 19 1.48 -7.49 6.53
C HIS A 19 2.28 -6.18 6.60
N VAL A 20 2.09 -5.30 5.62
CA VAL A 20 2.66 -3.94 5.62
C VAL A 20 1.56 -2.90 5.42
N THR A 21 1.40 -1.98 6.36
CA THR A 21 0.46 -0.85 6.25
C THR A 21 1.20 0.41 5.84
N LEU A 22 0.83 1.02 4.72
CA LEU A 22 1.27 2.35 4.35
C LEU A 22 0.24 3.37 4.84
N VAL A 23 0.69 4.33 5.65
CA VAL A 23 -0.18 5.33 6.28
C VAL A 23 0.04 6.70 5.64
N GLY A 24 -1.05 7.31 5.16
CA GLY A 24 -1.07 8.66 4.58
C GLY A 24 -1.92 9.62 5.38
N ARG A 25 -1.39 10.82 5.66
CA ARG A 25 -2.12 11.89 6.36
C ARG A 25 -3.28 12.51 5.57
N ARG A 26 -3.33 12.30 4.26
CA ARG A 26 -4.40 12.81 3.36
C ARG A 26 -5.10 11.64 2.68
N GLY A 27 -6.26 11.93 2.07
CA GLY A 27 -7.06 10.94 1.35
C GLY A 27 -6.37 10.34 0.10
N PRO A 28 -6.93 9.27 -0.48
CA PRO A 28 -6.34 8.53 -1.60
C PRO A 28 -6.11 9.36 -2.86
N GLN A 29 -6.88 10.43 -3.07
CA GLN A 29 -6.65 11.37 -4.17
C GLN A 29 -5.32 12.14 -4.05
N HIS A 30 -4.62 12.06 -2.92
CA HIS A 30 -3.36 12.75 -2.62
C HIS A 30 -2.14 11.82 -2.62
N VAL A 31 -2.26 10.56 -3.07
CA VAL A 31 -1.13 9.63 -3.12
C VAL A 31 0.04 10.17 -3.96
N ALA A 32 1.26 9.92 -3.52
CA ALA A 32 2.47 10.43 -4.16
C ALA A 32 3.19 9.40 -5.06
N PHE A 33 2.85 8.11 -4.94
CA PHE A 33 3.40 7.05 -5.78
C PHE A 33 2.94 7.16 -7.24
N THR A 34 3.70 6.56 -8.13
CA THR A 34 3.39 6.51 -9.56
C THR A 34 2.52 5.31 -9.92
N ILE A 35 1.92 5.34 -11.11
CA ILE A 35 1.12 4.21 -11.61
C ILE A 35 1.94 2.96 -11.86
N LYS A 36 3.25 3.10 -12.14
CA LYS A 36 4.15 1.97 -12.37
C LYS A 36 4.33 1.20 -11.06
N GLU A 37 4.71 1.89 -9.99
CA GLU A 37 4.86 1.31 -8.66
C GLU A 37 3.57 0.64 -8.18
N LEU A 38 2.42 1.32 -8.30
CA LEU A 38 1.13 0.72 -7.91
C LEU A 38 0.84 -0.57 -8.68
N ARG A 39 1.14 -0.60 -9.99
CA ARG A 39 0.92 -1.79 -10.81
C ARG A 39 1.84 -2.94 -10.40
N GLU A 40 3.09 -2.65 -10.04
CA GLU A 40 4.03 -3.64 -9.53
C GLU A 40 3.54 -4.20 -8.18
N MET A 41 3.07 -3.35 -7.28
CA MET A 41 2.50 -3.76 -5.98
C MET A 41 1.25 -4.64 -6.11
N ILE A 42 0.34 -4.32 -7.03
CA ILE A 42 -0.87 -5.12 -7.30
C ILE A 42 -0.51 -6.51 -7.85
N LYS A 43 0.59 -6.60 -8.62
CA LYS A 43 1.02 -7.84 -9.29
C LYS A 43 2.10 -8.59 -8.52
N LEU A 44 2.44 -8.14 -7.31
CA LEU A 44 3.53 -8.72 -6.53
C LEU A 44 3.18 -10.18 -6.16
N PRO A 45 3.99 -11.18 -6.57
CA PRO A 45 3.66 -12.58 -6.32
C PRO A 45 3.52 -12.91 -4.84
N GLY A 46 2.49 -13.67 -4.48
CA GLY A 46 2.23 -14.09 -3.10
C GLY A 46 1.70 -12.97 -2.19
N CYS A 47 1.42 -11.78 -2.74
CA CYS A 47 0.90 -10.64 -2.01
C CYS A 47 -0.48 -10.25 -2.54
N ARG A 48 -1.37 -9.77 -1.64
CA ARG A 48 -2.64 -9.15 -2.02
C ARG A 48 -2.81 -7.76 -1.41
N PRO A 49 -3.50 -6.84 -2.09
CA PRO A 49 -4.00 -5.63 -1.46
C PRO A 49 -5.10 -5.96 -0.44
N ASN A 50 -5.04 -5.32 0.71
CA ASN A 50 -6.08 -5.33 1.75
C ASN A 50 -6.53 -3.87 1.96
N LEU A 51 -7.52 -3.45 1.17
CA LEU A 51 -7.96 -2.07 1.05
C LEU A 51 -9.44 -1.96 1.45
N SER A 52 -9.80 -0.95 2.24
CA SER A 52 -11.19 -0.71 2.61
C SER A 52 -11.93 -0.03 1.45
N PRO A 53 -13.01 -0.60 0.89
CA PRO A 53 -13.76 0.02 -0.20
C PRO A 53 -14.26 1.43 0.12
N GLU A 54 -14.55 1.71 1.39
CA GLU A 54 -15.04 3.00 1.90
C GLU A 54 -14.08 4.15 1.61
N ASP A 55 -12.76 3.88 1.58
CA ASP A 55 -11.76 4.89 1.28
C ASP A 55 -11.80 5.33 -0.20
N TYR A 56 -12.40 4.53 -1.10
CA TYR A 56 -12.30 4.73 -2.55
C TYR A 56 -13.61 5.09 -3.24
N GLN A 57 -14.74 4.99 -2.53
CA GLN A 57 -16.09 5.18 -3.09
C GLN A 57 -16.32 6.54 -3.77
N HIS A 58 -15.64 7.60 -3.32
CA HIS A 58 -15.76 8.95 -3.87
C HIS A 58 -14.86 9.20 -5.09
N LEU A 59 -13.87 8.33 -5.36
CA LEU A 59 -12.93 8.55 -6.45
C LEU A 59 -13.58 8.54 -7.85
N PRO A 60 -14.53 7.63 -8.17
CA PRO A 60 -15.19 7.60 -9.48
C PRO A 60 -15.81 8.93 -9.91
N GLU A 61 -16.31 9.73 -8.96
CA GLU A 61 -16.90 11.06 -9.23
C GLU A 61 -15.84 12.12 -9.53
N LEU A 62 -14.67 12.03 -8.87
CA LEU A 62 -13.58 12.98 -9.04
C LEU A 62 -12.78 12.75 -10.33
N ILE A 63 -12.52 11.48 -10.66
CA ILE A 63 -11.63 11.01 -11.74
C ILE A 63 -11.88 11.67 -13.12
N PRO A 64 -13.13 11.87 -13.59
CA PRO A 64 -13.39 12.43 -14.91
C PRO A 64 -12.79 13.81 -15.15
N SER A 65 -12.66 14.62 -14.09
CA SER A 65 -12.13 16.00 -14.15
C SER A 65 -10.60 16.09 -14.12
N LEU A 66 -9.89 14.97 -13.89
CA LEU A 66 -8.46 14.98 -13.65
C LEU A 66 -7.62 14.91 -14.94
N PRO A 67 -6.41 15.51 -14.94
CA PRO A 67 -5.45 15.32 -16.02
C PRO A 67 -5.10 13.85 -16.23
N ARG A 68 -4.83 13.47 -17.49
CA ARG A 68 -4.61 12.08 -17.91
C ARG A 68 -3.64 11.27 -17.03
N PRO A 69 -2.47 11.79 -16.58
CA PRO A 69 -1.58 11.03 -15.71
C PRO A 69 -2.22 10.68 -14.36
N ARG A 70 -2.89 11.66 -13.73
CA ARG A 70 -3.54 11.49 -12.42
C ARG A 70 -4.77 10.61 -12.53
N LYS A 71 -5.56 10.82 -13.58
CA LYS A 71 -6.75 10.01 -13.92
C LYS A 71 -6.41 8.52 -13.95
N ARG A 72 -5.39 8.13 -14.72
CA ARG A 72 -4.99 6.71 -14.85
C ARG A 72 -4.54 6.08 -13.54
N LEU A 73 -3.85 6.84 -12.69
CA LEU A 73 -3.41 6.38 -11.37
C LEU A 73 -4.60 6.13 -10.44
N LEU A 74 -5.50 7.11 -10.32
CA LEU A 74 -6.65 7.00 -9.43
C LEU A 74 -7.70 6.01 -9.96
N ASP A 75 -7.84 5.86 -11.27
CA ASP A 75 -8.64 4.79 -11.89
C ASP A 75 -8.16 3.41 -11.45
N LEU A 76 -6.85 3.15 -11.53
CA LEU A 76 -6.27 1.88 -11.11
C LEU A 76 -6.44 1.67 -9.61
N LEU A 77 -6.22 2.72 -8.82
CA LEU A 77 -6.36 2.68 -7.37
C LEU A 77 -7.81 2.40 -6.96
N ALA A 78 -8.80 3.08 -7.55
CA ALA A 78 -10.22 2.87 -7.28
C ALA A 78 -10.66 1.46 -7.67
N LYS A 79 -10.29 0.97 -8.85
CA LYS A 79 -10.59 -0.41 -9.27
C LYS A 79 -9.99 -1.46 -8.34
N THR A 80 -8.80 -1.18 -7.80
CA THR A 80 -8.14 -2.06 -6.84
C THR A 80 -8.85 -2.00 -5.50
N GLY A 81 -9.13 -0.81 -4.97
CA GLY A 81 -9.78 -0.63 -3.67
C GLY A 81 -11.23 -1.10 -3.60
N LEU A 82 -11.95 -1.06 -4.72
CA LEU A 82 -13.34 -1.50 -4.85
C LEU A 82 -13.48 -2.95 -5.33
N GLY A 83 -12.37 -3.58 -5.76
CA GLY A 83 -12.35 -4.92 -6.32
C GLY A 83 -12.17 -6.01 -5.26
N PHE A 84 -12.58 -7.23 -5.60
CA PHE A 84 -12.26 -8.42 -4.82
C PHE A 84 -10.86 -8.94 -5.22
N HIS A 85 -10.08 -9.35 -4.22
CA HIS A 85 -8.74 -9.94 -4.42
C HIS A 85 -8.70 -11.32 -3.79
N SER A 86 -8.09 -12.27 -4.51
CA SER A 86 -7.88 -13.62 -4.00
C SER A 86 -7.01 -13.61 -2.74
N GLN A 87 -7.20 -14.64 -1.91
CA GLN A 87 -6.35 -14.88 -0.76
C GLN A 87 -4.87 -15.02 -1.16
N ALA A 88 -3.97 -14.56 -0.31
CA ALA A 88 -2.53 -14.64 -0.47
C ALA A 88 -1.88 -14.70 0.92
N GLU A 89 -0.66 -15.23 0.99
CA GLU A 89 0.07 -15.39 2.26
C GLU A 89 0.50 -14.06 2.88
N LYS A 90 0.75 -13.05 2.02
CA LYS A 90 1.19 -11.72 2.43
C LYS A 90 0.24 -10.65 1.95
N GLU A 91 0.21 -9.55 2.67
CA GLU A 91 -0.73 -8.46 2.45
C GLU A 91 -0.07 -7.10 2.57
N TRP A 92 -0.64 -6.13 1.87
CA TRP A 92 -0.34 -4.72 2.09
C TRP A 92 -1.62 -3.90 2.12
N SER A 93 -1.65 -2.86 2.95
CA SER A 93 -2.80 -1.96 3.09
C SER A 93 -2.38 -0.51 2.92
N LEU A 94 -3.34 0.32 2.50
CA LEU A 94 -3.22 1.77 2.52
C LEU A 94 -4.24 2.29 3.53
N ARG A 95 -3.79 3.12 4.47
CA ARG A 95 -4.67 3.81 5.42
C ARG A 95 -4.52 5.31 5.26
N TYR A 96 -5.63 6.02 5.23
CA TYR A 96 -5.65 7.47 4.96
C TYR A 96 -6.16 8.25 6.16
N LEU A 97 -6.00 9.58 6.09
CA LEU A 97 -6.48 10.53 7.10
C LEU A 97 -5.89 10.27 8.51
N LEU A 98 -4.72 9.65 8.57
CA LEU A 98 -4.02 9.35 9.82
C LEU A 98 -2.66 10.06 9.83
N SER A 99 -2.38 10.72 10.95
CA SER A 99 -1.06 11.28 11.22
C SER A 99 -0.43 10.51 12.38
N PRO A 100 0.85 10.10 12.28
CA PRO A 100 1.51 9.41 13.37
C PRO A 100 1.62 10.35 14.58
N ALA A 101 1.02 9.96 15.70
CA ALA A 101 1.07 10.74 16.94
C ALA A 101 2.31 10.41 17.77
N GLN A 102 2.58 9.12 17.92
CA GLN A 102 3.73 8.61 18.66
C GLN A 102 4.06 7.18 18.23
N VAL A 103 5.30 6.79 18.47
CA VAL A 103 5.75 5.40 18.37
C VAL A 103 5.64 4.80 19.77
N ILE A 104 4.92 3.70 19.89
CA ILE A 104 4.76 2.99 21.16
C ILE A 104 5.84 1.91 21.20
N THR A 105 6.66 1.93 22.24
CA THR A 105 7.68 0.90 22.46
C THR A 105 7.09 -0.26 23.26
N SER A 106 7.61 -1.46 23.04
CA SER A 106 7.29 -2.60 23.90
C SER A 106 7.68 -2.32 25.37
N PRO A 107 7.00 -2.95 26.35
CA PRO A 107 7.29 -2.77 27.78
C PRO A 107 8.76 -2.99 28.16
N ASP A 108 9.45 -3.85 27.42
CA ASP A 108 10.85 -4.23 27.66
C ASP A 108 11.87 -3.28 27.01
N GLY A 109 11.43 -2.21 26.33
CA GLY A 109 12.29 -1.19 25.70
C GLY A 109 13.11 -1.67 24.50
N ASN A 110 13.12 -2.96 24.19
CA ASN A 110 13.98 -3.58 23.19
C ASN A 110 13.39 -3.63 21.76
N SER A 111 12.18 -3.14 21.54
CA SER A 111 11.59 -3.08 20.19
C SER A 111 10.60 -1.92 20.06
N VAL A 112 10.72 -1.23 18.94
CA VAL A 112 9.70 -0.36 18.32
C VAL A 112 8.81 -1.23 17.43
#